data_AF-A0A8H7K2M8-F1
#
_entry.id   AF-A0A8H7K2M8-F1
#
_cell.length_a   1.000
_cell.length_b   1.000
_cell.length_c   1.000
_cell.angle_alpha   90.00
_cell.angle_beta   90.00
_cell.angle_gamma   90.00
#
_symmetry.space_group_name_H-M   'P 1'
#
loop_
_entity.id
_entity.type
_entity.pdbx_description
1 polymer ?
#
loop_
_entity_poly.entity_id
_entity_poly.type
_entity_poly.pdbx_seq_one_letter_code
_entity_poly.pdbx_strand_id
1 'polypeptide(L)'
;MIFTTAYIVLGTLLGAQALLNSNLNYQSPSRRQEHAILSIDIPLVERRAWKRNPEEYAPDELNFTHGIASGDPWPESIILWTRIAPTAKGYFNAYGNAAHRQNHDHVVHLGGYIYENADPTGERGHKPPHVLLSLHNYRTRHNQYKTDPDLQLLSKDWAWIPTWDDHEIANDSYRDGYSNLDTTEESFLNDGPRISVDQRKMNAARAYFEWMPIRQVDLDDNLQIWRNFKMGDLFDLIILDTRYYDRSIADGKESKDYIDLIRFDAGHSIMGSRQENWFFRQLSESQDRGAVWRVVGNQVMFSHRIEDASGQMAGDDWNAYTGSRNRTLKHIYDKEINNNIFLAGDSHQNWVADLTWTGKKPYDPDSGGDGSVGVELAGTAVSSGSRSGPLTSSDSGSRTELERNSVFQWQDDYYRRYFILHLNHEKMTAQFFGSPSVATRNAWDLPLANLTMFPGVNHLERPLAGGIVETGALRGGEVKHTNLTFNTETNEWKVIGFEKMYL
;
A
#
# COMPACT_ATOMS: atom_id res chain seq x y z
N MET A 1 -4.59 -66.49 51.28
CA MET A 1 -5.82 -66.04 50.59
C MET A 1 -5.71 -64.54 50.42
N ILE A 2 -5.19 -64.12 49.26
CA ILE A 2 -4.99 -62.70 48.93
C ILE A 2 -6.28 -62.26 48.24
N PHE A 3 -7.06 -61.38 48.87
CA PHE A 3 -8.24 -60.78 48.25
C PHE A 3 -7.82 -59.47 47.59
N THR A 4 -7.85 -59.47 46.27
CA THR A 4 -7.72 -58.32 45.39
C THR A 4 -8.99 -57.48 45.51
N THR A 5 -8.87 -56.20 45.86
CA THR A 5 -9.97 -55.22 45.71
C THR A 5 -9.46 -54.08 44.85
N ALA A 6 -9.94 -54.04 43.62
CA ALA A 6 -9.65 -52.98 42.65
C ALA A 6 -10.43 -51.72 43.05
N TYR A 7 -9.72 -50.61 43.28
CA TYR A 7 -10.33 -49.30 43.36
C TYR A 7 -10.48 -48.75 41.94
N ILE A 8 -11.72 -48.63 41.48
CA ILE A 8 -12.08 -47.86 40.28
C ILE A 8 -12.05 -46.39 40.68
N VAL A 9 -11.07 -45.64 40.18
CA VAL A 9 -11.08 -44.17 40.24
C VAL A 9 -12.08 -43.68 39.20
N LEU A 10 -13.27 -43.30 39.63
CA LEU A 10 -14.20 -42.49 38.84
C LEU A 10 -13.60 -41.09 38.73
N GLY A 11 -12.79 -40.87 37.69
CA GLY A 11 -12.41 -39.52 37.27
C GLY A 11 -13.65 -38.81 36.76
N THR A 12 -14.20 -37.89 37.55
CA THR A 12 -15.17 -36.91 37.08
C THR A 12 -14.45 -35.98 36.10
N LEU A 13 -14.59 -36.25 34.80
CA LEU A 13 -14.35 -35.27 33.74
C LEU A 13 -15.37 -34.14 33.94
N LEU A 14 -15.00 -33.13 34.73
CA LEU A 14 -15.65 -31.82 34.68
C LEU A 14 -15.30 -31.22 33.32
N GLY A 15 -16.13 -31.52 32.31
CA GLY A 15 -16.07 -30.84 31.03
C GLY A 15 -16.40 -29.37 31.25
N ALA A 16 -15.47 -28.48 30.92
CA ALA A 16 -15.80 -27.07 30.78
C ALA A 16 -16.76 -26.92 29.59
N GLN A 17 -17.98 -26.45 29.84
CA GLN A 17 -18.90 -26.04 28.78
C GLN A 17 -18.72 -24.55 28.52
N ALA A 18 -18.49 -24.17 27.26
CA ALA A 18 -18.57 -22.79 26.80
C ALA A 18 -19.88 -22.61 26.01
N LEU A 19 -20.68 -21.61 26.37
CA LEU A 19 -21.93 -21.25 25.70
C LEU A 19 -21.90 -19.76 25.37
N LEU A 20 -22.03 -19.40 24.09
CA LEU A 20 -22.09 -18.02 23.62
C LEU A 20 -23.54 -17.52 23.57
N ASN A 21 -24.22 -17.48 24.73
CA ASN A 21 -25.68 -17.21 24.73
C ASN A 21 -26.08 -15.75 25.02
N SER A 22 -25.16 -14.86 25.39
CA SER A 22 -25.45 -13.42 25.49
C SER A 22 -24.17 -12.61 25.72
N ASN A 23 -24.10 -11.41 25.13
CA ASN A 23 -23.04 -10.45 25.46
C ASN A 23 -23.35 -9.87 26.84
N LEU A 24 -22.81 -10.48 27.90
CA LEU A 24 -22.93 -10.00 29.27
C LEU A 24 -21.85 -8.95 29.51
N ASN A 25 -22.25 -7.68 29.59
CA ASN A 25 -21.34 -6.64 30.05
C ASN A 25 -21.22 -6.76 31.60
N TYR A 26 -20.01 -6.97 32.11
CA TYR A 26 -19.77 -6.99 33.56
C TYR A 26 -19.65 -5.55 34.08
N GLN A 27 -20.35 -5.24 35.18
CA GLN A 27 -20.12 -4.00 35.92
C GLN A 27 -18.71 -4.01 36.52
N SER A 28 -18.00 -2.88 36.45
CA SER A 28 -16.69 -2.73 37.11
C SER A 28 -16.84 -2.95 38.63
N PRO A 29 -15.93 -3.70 39.28
CA PRO A 29 -15.90 -3.86 40.74
C PRO A 29 -15.60 -2.56 41.51
N SER A 30 -15.13 -1.51 40.81
CA SER A 30 -14.78 -0.24 41.42
C SER A 30 -16.00 0.46 41.99
N ARG A 31 -16.06 0.58 43.33
CA ARG A 31 -17.09 1.35 44.04
C ARG A 31 -16.88 2.87 43.97
N ARG A 32 -15.90 3.35 43.19
CA ARG A 32 -15.69 4.78 42.99
C ARG A 32 -16.74 5.31 42.03
N GLN A 33 -17.58 6.24 42.49
CA GLN A 33 -18.66 6.87 41.71
C GLN A 33 -18.17 7.46 40.38
N GLU A 34 -16.90 7.86 40.31
CA GLU A 34 -16.23 8.41 39.13
C GLU A 34 -16.00 7.39 38.00
N HIS A 35 -16.06 6.08 38.26
CA HIS A 35 -15.91 5.05 37.21
C HIS A 35 -17.25 4.64 36.57
N ALA A 36 -18.40 5.11 37.09
CA ALA A 36 -19.72 4.83 36.53
C ALA A 36 -19.94 5.49 35.15
N ILE A 37 -19.19 6.55 34.84
CA ILE A 37 -19.17 7.20 33.51
C ILE A 37 -18.32 6.44 32.48
N LEU A 38 -17.51 5.46 32.92
CA LEU A 38 -16.73 4.58 32.03
C LEU A 38 -17.50 3.29 31.66
N SER A 39 -18.59 2.97 32.37
CA SER A 39 -19.48 1.88 31.98
C SER A 39 -20.29 2.26 30.74
N ILE A 40 -20.36 1.34 29.78
CA ILE A 40 -21.26 1.44 28.63
C ILE A 40 -22.69 1.41 29.16
N ASP A 41 -23.49 2.43 28.82
CA ASP A 41 -24.90 2.55 29.20
C ASP A 41 -25.72 1.44 28.53
N ILE A 42 -25.98 0.36 29.27
CA ILE A 42 -26.62 -0.87 28.77
C ILE A 42 -27.96 -0.64 28.05
N PRO A 43 -28.83 0.31 28.46
CA PRO A 43 -30.07 0.61 27.73
C PRO A 43 -29.85 1.17 26.31
N LEU A 44 -28.67 1.73 26.02
CA LEU A 44 -28.30 2.28 24.71
C LEU A 44 -27.57 1.27 23.82
N VAL A 45 -27.21 0.09 24.35
CA VAL A 45 -26.65 -1.01 23.57
C VAL A 45 -27.80 -1.78 22.94
N GLU A 46 -28.25 -1.32 21.78
CA GLU A 46 -29.17 -2.13 20.97
C GLU A 46 -28.47 -3.37 20.42
N ARG A 47 -29.13 -4.52 20.61
CA ARG A 47 -28.70 -5.83 20.11
C ARG A 47 -28.72 -5.84 18.58
N ARG A 48 -27.59 -5.56 17.94
CA ARG A 48 -27.48 -5.60 16.47
C ARG A 48 -27.12 -7.01 15.99
N ALA A 49 -28.08 -7.62 15.30
CA ALA A 49 -28.01 -8.88 14.55
C ALA A 49 -28.15 -10.19 15.34
N TRP A 50 -29.30 -10.85 15.14
CA TRP A 50 -29.30 -12.30 14.95
C TRP A 50 -29.07 -12.51 13.45
N LYS A 51 -27.97 -13.16 13.05
CA LYS A 51 -27.88 -13.79 11.73
C LYS A 51 -29.08 -14.76 11.69
N ARG A 52 -30.07 -14.59 10.80
CA ARG A 52 -31.13 -15.60 10.64
C ARG A 52 -30.40 -16.91 10.28
N ASN A 53 -30.33 -17.83 11.24
CA ASN A 53 -29.39 -18.95 11.37
C ASN A 53 -27.98 -18.59 11.90
N PRO A 54 -27.70 -18.84 13.19
CA PRO A 54 -26.32 -18.90 13.65
C PRO A 54 -25.73 -20.21 13.12
N GLU A 55 -24.84 -20.13 12.14
CA GLU A 55 -23.87 -21.20 11.93
C GLU A 55 -22.89 -21.11 13.10
N GLU A 56 -22.79 -22.19 13.87
CA GLU A 56 -21.77 -22.32 14.90
C GLU A 56 -20.40 -22.38 14.20
N TYR A 57 -19.49 -21.49 14.58
CA TYR A 57 -18.12 -21.56 14.10
C TYR A 57 -17.43 -22.78 14.70
N ALA A 58 -16.73 -23.54 13.87
CA ALA A 58 -15.89 -24.62 14.36
C ALA A 58 -14.67 -24.02 15.09
N PRO A 59 -14.16 -24.64 16.17
CA PRO A 59 -13.06 -24.07 16.96
C PRO A 59 -11.77 -23.77 16.18
N ASP A 60 -11.53 -24.49 15.09
CA ASP A 60 -10.43 -24.29 14.15
C ASP A 60 -10.61 -23.05 13.24
N GLU A 61 -11.82 -22.50 13.18
CA GLU A 61 -12.14 -21.25 12.46
C GLU A 61 -11.94 -19.99 13.33
N LEU A 62 -11.57 -20.15 14.61
CA LEU A 62 -11.44 -19.05 15.56
C LEU A 62 -9.97 -18.80 15.92
N ASN A 63 -9.49 -17.58 15.67
CA ASN A 63 -8.12 -17.18 15.99
C ASN A 63 -8.08 -15.99 16.97
N PHE A 64 -7.29 -16.13 18.04
CA PHE A 64 -7.15 -15.11 19.08
C PHE A 64 -5.96 -14.21 18.76
N THR A 65 -6.24 -13.06 18.15
CA THR A 65 -5.20 -12.18 17.57
C THR A 65 -4.56 -11.22 18.57
N HIS A 66 -4.98 -11.24 19.84
CA HIS A 66 -4.47 -10.37 20.89
C HIS A 66 -4.05 -11.19 22.12
N GLY A 67 -3.01 -10.72 22.82
CA GLY A 67 -2.61 -11.28 24.11
C GLY A 67 -3.75 -11.26 25.14
N ILE A 68 -3.65 -12.10 26.17
CA ILE A 68 -4.65 -12.18 27.23
C ILE A 68 -4.56 -10.91 28.09
N ALA A 69 -5.61 -10.11 28.12
CA ALA A 69 -5.76 -9.03 29.08
C ALA A 69 -6.58 -9.51 30.28
N SER A 70 -6.13 -9.22 31.49
CA SER A 70 -6.95 -9.37 32.69
C SER A 70 -7.70 -8.07 32.98
N GLY A 71 -9.01 -8.15 33.22
CA GLY A 71 -9.77 -7.04 33.83
C GLY A 71 -9.47 -6.89 35.32
N ASP A 72 -10.18 -5.99 36.02
CA ASP A 72 -10.11 -5.86 37.49
C ASP A 72 -10.58 -7.17 38.16
N PRO A 73 -9.67 -7.96 38.78
CA PRO A 73 -10.05 -9.22 39.40
C PRO A 73 -10.74 -8.99 40.76
N TRP A 74 -11.69 -9.87 41.11
CA TRP A 74 -12.14 -10.00 42.50
C TRP A 74 -11.14 -10.87 43.28
N PRO A 75 -11.11 -10.84 44.63
CA PRO A 75 -10.25 -11.73 45.40
C PRO A 75 -10.47 -13.23 45.10
N GLU A 76 -11.62 -13.59 44.51
CA GLU A 76 -12.04 -14.96 44.22
C GLU A 76 -12.25 -15.23 42.71
N SER A 77 -12.04 -14.25 41.81
CA SER A 77 -12.21 -14.47 40.36
C SER A 77 -11.37 -13.55 39.49
N ILE A 78 -10.96 -14.07 38.32
CA ILE A 78 -10.27 -13.32 37.26
C ILE A 78 -11.11 -13.31 35.99
N ILE A 79 -11.16 -12.18 35.31
CA ILE A 79 -11.75 -12.07 33.96
C ILE A 79 -10.58 -12.00 32.98
N LEU A 80 -10.47 -13.02 32.14
CA LEU A 80 -9.57 -13.03 31.00
C LEU A 80 -10.39 -12.74 29.75
N TRP A 81 -10.01 -11.72 29.00
CA TRP A 81 -10.61 -11.44 27.71
C TRP A 81 -9.53 -11.27 26.65
N THR A 82 -9.84 -11.72 25.45
CA THR A 82 -9.05 -11.52 24.23
C THR A 82 -10.03 -11.25 23.10
N ARG A 83 -9.57 -10.51 22.09
CA ARG A 83 -10.41 -10.06 20.99
C ARG A 83 -10.32 -11.06 19.83
N ILE A 84 -11.48 -11.45 19.32
CA ILE A 84 -11.63 -12.05 17.99
C ILE A 84 -11.81 -10.88 17.01
N ALA A 85 -10.82 -10.65 16.14
CA ALA A 85 -10.81 -9.54 15.19
C ALA A 85 -10.58 -10.04 13.76
N PRO A 86 -11.55 -9.85 12.85
CA PRO A 86 -11.38 -10.08 11.42
C PRO A 86 -10.61 -8.93 10.72
N THR A 87 -9.69 -9.22 9.78
CA THR A 87 -8.75 -8.27 9.10
C THR A 87 -9.26 -7.76 7.72
N ALA A 88 -8.47 -7.36 6.70
CA ALA A 88 -8.92 -6.68 5.44
C ALA A 88 -8.37 -7.31 4.13
N LYS A 89 -9.14 -7.59 3.06
CA LYS A 89 -8.74 -8.36 1.83
C LYS A 89 -7.27 -8.83 1.68
N GLY A 90 -7.07 -10.16 1.73
CA GLY A 90 -5.76 -10.80 1.60
C GLY A 90 -4.83 -10.55 2.81
N TYR A 91 -4.04 -11.54 3.21
CA TYR A 91 -3.14 -11.44 4.34
C TYR A 91 -1.97 -10.50 4.07
N PHE A 92 -1.60 -9.69 5.07
CA PHE A 92 -0.49 -8.72 4.98
C PHE A 92 0.89 -9.38 5.13
N ASN A 93 1.07 -10.55 4.49
CA ASN A 93 2.30 -11.32 4.51
C ASN A 93 3.51 -10.48 4.07
N ALA A 94 3.32 -9.50 3.18
CA ALA A 94 4.36 -8.56 2.77
C ALA A 94 4.98 -7.81 3.96
N TYR A 95 4.17 -7.33 4.92
CA TYR A 95 4.69 -6.64 6.10
C TYR A 95 5.44 -7.58 7.04
N GLY A 96 4.91 -8.79 7.25
CA GLY A 96 5.56 -9.81 8.09
C GLY A 96 6.91 -10.22 7.49
N ASN A 97 6.92 -10.56 6.21
CA ASN A 97 8.14 -10.90 5.47
C ASN A 97 9.18 -9.78 5.52
N ALA A 98 8.78 -8.53 5.28
CA ALA A 98 9.69 -7.39 5.37
C ALA A 98 10.28 -7.28 6.78
N ALA A 99 9.46 -7.39 7.82
CA ALA A 99 9.90 -7.31 9.21
C ALA A 99 10.89 -8.43 9.58
N HIS A 100 10.65 -9.66 9.14
CA HIS A 100 11.54 -10.78 9.44
C HIS A 100 12.91 -10.69 8.75
N ARG A 101 13.01 -10.01 7.60
CA ARG A 101 14.29 -9.85 6.88
C ARG A 101 15.28 -8.94 7.60
N GLN A 102 14.80 -7.98 8.40
CA GLN A 102 15.62 -7.07 9.23
C GLN A 102 16.79 -6.39 8.49
N ASN A 103 16.66 -6.14 7.19
CA ASN A 103 17.71 -5.59 6.33
C ASN A 103 17.34 -4.21 5.75
N HIS A 104 16.53 -3.42 6.45
CA HIS A 104 16.12 -2.09 6.05
C HIS A 104 16.07 -1.15 7.26
N ASP A 105 16.35 0.14 7.03
CA ASP A 105 16.37 1.16 8.08
C ASP A 105 15.04 1.92 8.21
N HIS A 106 14.33 2.05 7.08
CA HIS A 106 13.11 2.83 6.96
C HIS A 106 12.08 2.11 6.09
N VAL A 107 10.80 2.35 6.37
CA VAL A 107 9.68 1.90 5.54
C VAL A 107 9.07 3.10 4.83
N VAL A 108 9.10 3.10 3.50
CA VAL A 108 8.41 4.11 2.69
C VAL A 108 7.07 3.53 2.24
N HIS A 109 5.97 4.24 2.52
CA HIS A 109 4.64 3.83 2.10
C HIS A 109 4.04 4.91 1.18
N LEU A 110 3.71 4.54 -0.05
CA LEU A 110 3.35 5.47 -1.12
C LEU A 110 1.84 5.73 -1.24
N GLY A 111 1.05 5.14 -0.35
CA GLY A 111 -0.40 5.34 -0.23
C GLY A 111 -1.19 4.06 -0.52
N GLY A 112 -2.51 4.13 -0.46
CA GLY A 112 -3.35 2.91 -0.42
C GLY A 112 -3.18 2.13 0.88
N TYR A 113 -2.86 2.83 1.98
CA TYR A 113 -2.67 2.30 3.32
C TYR A 113 -4.00 1.83 3.91
N ILE A 114 -5.07 2.59 3.67
CA ILE A 114 -6.46 2.13 3.87
C ILE A 114 -7.22 2.27 2.56
N TYR A 115 -8.31 1.54 2.44
CA TYR A 115 -9.30 1.76 1.40
C TYR A 115 -10.57 2.33 2.03
N GLU A 116 -11.34 3.13 1.30
CA GLU A 116 -12.53 3.82 1.79
C GLU A 116 -13.84 3.17 1.35
N ASN A 117 -13.77 2.30 0.35
CA ASN A 117 -14.91 1.60 -0.22
C ASN A 117 -15.60 0.64 0.78
N ALA A 118 -16.82 0.27 0.43
CA ALA A 118 -17.54 -0.81 1.08
C ALA A 118 -17.05 -2.16 0.55
N ASP A 119 -16.62 -3.03 1.46
CA ASP A 119 -16.32 -4.43 1.12
C ASP A 119 -16.63 -5.33 2.31
N PRO A 120 -17.90 -5.69 2.54
CA PRO A 120 -18.29 -6.43 3.74
C PRO A 120 -17.91 -7.92 3.69
N THR A 121 -17.20 -8.38 2.65
CA THR A 121 -17.11 -9.80 2.33
C THR A 121 -16.00 -10.54 3.08
N GLY A 122 -16.29 -11.78 3.49
CA GLY A 122 -15.34 -12.70 4.11
C GLY A 122 -14.89 -12.32 5.52
N GLU A 123 -13.96 -13.13 6.05
CA GLU A 123 -13.32 -12.86 7.34
C GLU A 123 -12.59 -11.52 7.30
N ARG A 124 -12.16 -11.06 6.13
CA ARG A 124 -11.42 -9.81 5.98
C ARG A 124 -12.28 -8.64 5.47
N GLY A 125 -13.55 -8.58 5.85
CA GLY A 125 -14.50 -7.54 5.42
C GLY A 125 -14.27 -6.18 6.10
N HIS A 126 -14.36 -5.10 5.34
CA HIS A 126 -14.21 -3.72 5.76
C HIS A 126 -15.16 -3.30 6.88
N LYS A 127 -14.61 -2.53 7.83
CA LYS A 127 -15.33 -1.92 8.96
C LYS A 127 -15.10 -0.40 8.96
N PRO A 128 -16.17 0.41 8.98
CA PRO A 128 -17.56 -0.01 8.80
C PRO A 128 -17.80 -0.63 7.41
N PRO A 129 -18.86 -1.45 7.22
CA PRO A 129 -19.15 -2.17 5.97
C PRO A 129 -19.80 -1.28 4.90
N HIS A 130 -19.40 -0.01 4.85
CA HIS A 130 -19.90 1.00 3.91
C HIS A 130 -18.80 2.02 3.62
N VAL A 131 -19.05 2.90 2.64
CA VAL A 131 -18.12 3.96 2.23
C VAL A 131 -17.79 4.91 3.39
N LEU A 132 -16.52 5.27 3.54
CA LEU A 132 -16.06 6.15 4.62
C LEU A 132 -16.35 7.62 4.32
N LEU A 133 -17.05 8.31 5.23
CA LEU A 133 -17.49 9.69 5.04
C LEU A 133 -17.21 10.57 6.27
N SER A 134 -17.54 10.06 7.45
CA SER A 134 -17.32 10.74 8.72
C SER A 134 -15.91 10.49 9.25
N LEU A 135 -15.40 11.39 10.10
CA LEU A 135 -14.15 11.19 10.84
C LEU A 135 -14.15 9.86 11.64
N HIS A 136 -15.29 9.49 12.23
CA HIS A 136 -15.43 8.22 12.94
C HIS A 136 -15.26 7.01 12.01
N ASN A 137 -15.77 7.08 10.78
CA ASN A 137 -15.62 6.02 9.78
C ASN A 137 -14.13 5.82 9.44
N TYR A 138 -13.40 6.90 9.12
CA TYR A 138 -11.97 6.82 8.81
C TYR A 138 -11.13 6.30 9.99
N ARG A 139 -11.37 6.79 11.21
CA ARG A 139 -10.70 6.26 12.41
C ARG A 139 -10.98 4.77 12.61
N THR A 140 -12.21 4.32 12.34
CA THR A 140 -12.58 2.90 12.44
C THR A 140 -11.83 2.06 11.42
N ARG A 141 -11.67 2.54 10.18
CA ARG A 141 -10.90 1.84 9.14
C ARG A 141 -9.41 1.78 9.48
N HIS A 142 -8.81 2.89 9.91
CA HIS A 142 -7.41 2.89 10.37
C HIS A 142 -7.19 1.91 11.53
N ASN A 143 -8.09 1.92 12.52
CA ASN A 143 -8.06 0.95 13.62
C ASN A 143 -8.10 -0.49 13.11
N GLN A 144 -9.02 -0.81 12.18
CA GLN A 144 -9.09 -2.16 11.60
C GLN A 144 -7.75 -2.57 10.99
N TYR A 145 -7.18 -1.75 10.10
CA TYR A 145 -5.94 -2.09 9.40
C TYR A 145 -4.79 -2.29 10.38
N LYS A 146 -4.64 -1.40 11.37
CA LYS A 146 -3.59 -1.49 12.40
C LYS A 146 -3.74 -2.63 13.40
N THR A 147 -4.85 -3.38 13.36
CA THR A 147 -4.98 -4.61 14.16
C THR A 147 -4.37 -5.83 13.49
N ASP A 148 -3.92 -5.72 12.22
CA ASP A 148 -3.22 -6.81 11.55
C ASP A 148 -1.84 -7.05 12.21
N PRO A 149 -1.54 -8.26 12.69
CA PRO A 149 -0.30 -8.49 13.43
C PRO A 149 0.97 -8.36 12.58
N ASP A 150 0.90 -8.54 11.25
CA ASP A 150 2.07 -8.40 10.37
C ASP A 150 2.39 -6.92 10.15
N LEU A 151 1.35 -6.08 10.02
CA LEU A 151 1.52 -4.64 10.01
C LEU A 151 2.05 -4.13 11.36
N GLN A 152 1.54 -4.65 12.48
CA GLN A 152 2.06 -4.30 13.80
C GLN A 152 3.52 -4.70 13.96
N LEU A 153 3.89 -5.89 13.47
CA LEU A 153 5.26 -6.40 13.50
C LEU A 153 6.22 -5.46 12.77
N LEU A 154 5.89 -5.02 11.56
CA LEU A 154 6.71 -4.04 10.83
C LEU A 154 6.63 -2.62 11.41
N SER A 155 5.51 -2.25 12.05
CA SER A 155 5.33 -0.90 12.59
C SER A 155 6.06 -0.66 13.91
N LYS A 156 6.35 -1.71 14.68
CA LYS A 156 6.93 -1.57 16.02
C LYS A 156 8.45 -1.31 16.02
N ASP A 157 9.20 -1.86 15.05
CA ASP A 157 10.67 -1.81 15.09
C ASP A 157 11.29 -0.86 14.05
N TRP A 158 10.53 -0.37 13.07
CA TRP A 158 11.04 0.48 11.98
C TRP A 158 10.36 1.84 11.88
N ALA A 159 11.11 2.85 11.44
CA ALA A 159 10.58 4.18 11.18
C ALA A 159 9.85 4.22 9.82
N TRP A 160 8.61 4.69 9.83
CA TRP A 160 7.80 4.83 8.62
C TRP A 160 7.86 6.26 8.08
N ILE A 161 8.01 6.38 6.77
CA ILE A 161 7.93 7.62 6.00
C ILE A 161 6.75 7.49 5.04
N PRO A 162 5.52 7.72 5.52
CA PRO A 162 4.33 7.51 4.71
C PRO A 162 3.95 8.77 3.92
N THR A 163 3.27 8.56 2.81
CA THR A 163 2.42 9.56 2.15
C THR A 163 1.09 8.91 1.80
N TRP A 164 0.07 9.71 1.53
CA TRP A 164 -1.22 9.21 1.06
C TRP A 164 -1.25 9.10 -0.46
N ASP A 165 -2.18 8.27 -0.92
CA ASP A 165 -2.70 8.22 -2.27
C ASP A 165 -4.22 8.50 -2.21
N ASP A 166 -4.99 8.09 -3.20
CA ASP A 166 -6.42 8.38 -3.31
C ASP A 166 -7.30 7.65 -2.27
N HIS A 167 -6.98 6.40 -1.94
CA HIS A 167 -7.84 5.55 -1.11
C HIS A 167 -7.83 5.94 0.38
N GLU A 168 -6.89 6.79 0.81
CA GLU A 168 -6.94 7.44 2.11
C GLU A 168 -8.16 8.35 2.27
N ILE A 169 -8.74 8.85 1.17
CA ILE A 169 -9.93 9.70 1.17
C ILE A 169 -11.03 9.12 0.27
N ALA A 170 -10.78 9.01 -1.03
CA ALA A 170 -11.71 8.53 -2.05
C ALA A 170 -10.99 8.17 -3.36
N ASN A 171 -11.41 7.11 -4.03
CA ASN A 171 -10.90 6.65 -5.33
C ASN A 171 -10.75 7.80 -6.36
N ASP A 172 -9.63 7.84 -7.06
CA ASP A 172 -9.25 8.84 -8.09
C ASP A 172 -9.50 10.30 -7.66
N SER A 173 -9.21 10.59 -6.41
CA SER A 173 -9.44 11.91 -5.86
C SER A 173 -8.43 12.95 -6.33
N TYR A 174 -8.92 14.19 -6.43
CA TYR A 174 -8.18 15.39 -6.75
C TYR A 174 -8.63 16.53 -5.83
N ARG A 175 -8.10 17.75 -6.02
CA ARG A 175 -8.37 18.89 -5.12
C ARG A 175 -9.87 19.12 -4.88
N ASP A 176 -10.70 19.05 -5.92
CA ASP A 176 -12.11 19.46 -5.85
C ASP A 176 -13.10 18.29 -6.01
N GLY A 177 -12.65 17.03 -6.04
CA GLY A 177 -13.53 15.88 -6.25
C GLY A 177 -12.86 14.51 -6.22
N TYR A 178 -13.60 13.49 -6.68
CA TYR A 178 -13.19 12.09 -6.80
C TYR A 178 -14.11 11.36 -7.79
N SER A 179 -13.73 10.19 -8.30
CA SER A 179 -14.36 9.60 -9.50
C SER A 179 -15.85 9.32 -9.38
N ASN A 180 -16.37 8.99 -8.19
CA ASN A 180 -17.81 8.79 -7.99
C ASN A 180 -18.66 10.08 -8.05
N LEU A 181 -18.05 11.26 -8.17
CA LEU A 181 -18.76 12.52 -8.29
C LEU A 181 -18.96 12.98 -9.73
N ASP A 182 -18.32 12.40 -10.75
CA ASP A 182 -18.51 12.73 -12.18
C ASP A 182 -18.63 14.24 -12.54
N THR A 183 -18.19 15.14 -11.64
CA THR A 183 -18.29 16.62 -11.71
C THR A 183 -19.68 17.24 -11.95
N THR A 184 -20.80 16.54 -11.75
CA THR A 184 -22.15 17.10 -11.98
C THR A 184 -22.90 17.47 -10.69
N GLU A 185 -23.76 18.49 -10.72
CA GLU A 185 -24.64 18.79 -9.57
C GLU A 185 -25.53 17.60 -9.20
N GLU A 186 -25.96 16.82 -10.21
CA GLU A 186 -26.80 15.65 -10.03
C GLU A 186 -26.10 14.54 -9.24
N SER A 187 -24.85 14.22 -9.57
CA SER A 187 -24.07 13.24 -8.79
C SER A 187 -23.77 13.75 -7.38
N PHE A 188 -23.58 15.05 -7.14
CA PHE A 188 -23.48 15.60 -5.78
C PHE A 188 -24.76 15.39 -4.95
N LEU A 189 -25.93 15.35 -5.60
CA LEU A 189 -27.23 15.14 -4.95
C LEU A 189 -27.60 13.66 -4.80
N ASN A 190 -27.30 12.85 -5.81
CA ASN A 190 -27.77 11.47 -5.95
C ASN A 190 -26.73 10.43 -5.51
N ASP A 191 -25.46 10.62 -5.87
CA ASP A 191 -24.33 9.75 -5.54
C ASP A 191 -23.44 10.33 -4.44
N GLY A 192 -23.65 11.61 -4.15
CA GLY A 192 -22.91 12.39 -3.19
C GLY A 192 -23.23 11.94 -1.77
N PRO A 193 -22.23 11.83 -0.90
CA PRO A 193 -22.38 11.26 0.43
C PRO A 193 -23.16 12.11 1.44
N ARG A 194 -23.93 13.10 0.96
CA ARG A 194 -24.60 14.15 1.73
C ARG A 194 -23.63 14.92 2.66
N ILE A 195 -22.36 14.95 2.26
CA ILE A 195 -21.26 15.68 2.89
C ILE A 195 -20.42 16.29 1.76
N SER A 196 -19.88 17.49 1.94
CA SER A 196 -19.05 18.14 0.92
C SER A 196 -17.71 17.41 0.73
N VAL A 197 -17.10 17.57 -0.44
CA VAL A 197 -15.75 17.07 -0.76
C VAL A 197 -14.75 17.53 0.31
N ASP A 198 -14.75 18.82 0.63
CA ASP A 198 -13.84 19.37 1.63
C ASP A 198 -14.06 18.78 3.02
N GLN A 199 -15.31 18.59 3.44
CA GLN A 199 -15.56 18.03 4.75
C GLN A 199 -15.14 16.56 4.83
N ARG A 200 -15.34 15.76 3.78
CA ARG A 200 -14.82 14.38 3.70
C ARG A 200 -13.29 14.36 3.70
N LYS A 201 -12.67 15.21 2.88
CA LYS A 201 -11.21 15.39 2.80
C LYS A 201 -10.61 15.74 4.16
N MET A 202 -11.18 16.70 4.88
CA MET A 202 -10.70 17.08 6.21
C MET A 202 -10.94 15.99 7.26
N ASN A 203 -12.03 15.22 7.17
CA ASN A 203 -12.24 14.06 8.04
C ASN A 203 -11.16 12.99 7.83
N ALA A 204 -10.83 12.71 6.58
CA ALA A 204 -9.84 11.72 6.20
C ALA A 204 -8.41 12.16 6.54
N ALA A 205 -8.01 13.37 6.15
CA ALA A 205 -6.70 13.94 6.46
C ALA A 205 -6.46 13.98 7.98
N ARG A 206 -7.46 14.40 8.77
CA ARG A 206 -7.36 14.38 10.23
C ARG A 206 -7.14 12.96 10.76
N ALA A 207 -7.91 11.98 10.29
CA ALA A 207 -7.71 10.59 10.71
C ALA A 207 -6.31 10.09 10.31
N TYR A 208 -5.82 10.46 9.12
CA TYR A 208 -4.49 10.09 8.67
C TYR A 208 -3.40 10.63 9.61
N PHE A 209 -3.43 11.92 9.96
CA PHE A 209 -2.48 12.50 10.92
C PHE A 209 -2.60 11.94 12.34
N GLU A 210 -3.79 11.49 12.76
CA GLU A 210 -4.00 10.87 14.07
C GLU A 210 -3.44 9.45 14.16
N TRP A 211 -3.45 8.71 13.04
CA TRP A 211 -3.11 7.29 13.01
C TRP A 211 -1.75 6.99 12.38
N MET A 212 -1.23 7.85 11.52
CA MET A 212 0.07 7.64 10.88
C MET A 212 1.20 8.30 11.68
N PRO A 213 2.41 7.71 11.71
CA PRO A 213 3.56 8.29 12.41
C PRO A 213 4.16 9.46 11.62
N ILE A 214 3.36 10.49 11.38
CA ILE A 214 3.70 11.64 10.55
C ILE A 214 3.47 12.93 11.33
N ARG A 215 4.37 13.90 11.14
CA ARG A 215 4.20 15.25 11.67
C ARG A 215 3.58 16.13 10.59
N GLN A 216 2.74 17.08 11.01
CA GLN A 216 2.35 18.16 10.13
C GLN A 216 3.60 18.95 9.72
N VAL A 217 3.71 19.24 8.42
CA VAL A 217 4.84 19.99 7.87
C VAL A 217 4.75 21.46 8.29
N ASP A 218 3.54 21.99 8.28
CA ASP A 218 3.17 23.32 8.73
C ASP A 218 1.88 23.20 9.55
N LEU A 219 1.85 23.76 10.76
CA LEU A 219 0.70 23.67 11.65
C LEU A 219 -0.51 24.48 11.16
N ASP A 220 -0.26 25.47 10.30
CA ASP A 220 -1.31 26.27 9.67
C ASP A 220 -1.81 25.64 8.36
N ASP A 221 -1.11 24.61 7.84
CA ASP A 221 -1.44 23.89 6.61
C ASP A 221 -1.73 22.41 6.89
N ASN A 222 -3.00 22.12 7.22
CA ASN A 222 -3.45 20.79 7.59
C ASN A 222 -3.50 19.77 6.42
N LEU A 223 -3.18 20.18 5.19
CA LEU A 223 -3.13 19.29 4.02
C LEU A 223 -1.72 19.13 3.44
N GLN A 224 -0.75 19.95 3.82
CA GLN A 224 0.61 19.78 3.32
C GLN A 224 1.26 18.51 3.90
N ILE A 225 1.58 17.55 3.02
CA ILE A 225 2.30 16.31 3.37
C ILE A 225 3.67 16.15 2.69
N TRP A 226 3.90 16.83 1.56
CA TRP A 226 5.16 16.72 0.82
C TRP A 226 6.30 17.35 1.63
N ARG A 227 7.46 16.68 1.60
CA ARG A 227 8.62 16.99 2.46
C ARG A 227 9.88 16.29 1.96
N ASN A 228 11.05 16.73 2.41
CA ASN A 228 12.34 16.16 2.01
C ASN A 228 13.14 15.71 3.25
N PHE A 229 13.79 14.55 3.17
CA PHE A 229 14.73 14.03 4.15
C PHE A 229 16.14 13.96 3.55
N LYS A 230 17.08 14.72 4.11
CA LYS A 230 18.47 14.77 3.66
C LYS A 230 19.31 13.77 4.48
N MET A 231 19.62 12.62 3.90
CA MET A 231 20.37 11.54 4.56
C MET A 231 21.86 11.66 4.25
N GLY A 232 22.51 12.61 4.94
CA GLY A 232 23.92 12.94 4.65
C GLY A 232 24.12 13.32 3.19
N ASP A 233 25.29 13.03 2.64
CA ASP A 233 25.59 13.16 1.22
C ASP A 233 25.21 11.91 0.40
N LEU A 234 24.58 10.91 1.03
CA LEU A 234 24.18 9.70 0.33
C LEU A 234 22.93 9.93 -0.52
N PHE A 235 21.83 10.37 0.08
CA PHE A 235 20.59 10.60 -0.67
C PHE A 235 19.68 11.67 -0.07
N ASP A 236 18.86 12.26 -0.93
CA ASP A 236 17.64 12.98 -0.55
C ASP A 236 16.44 12.08 -0.82
N LEU A 237 15.52 11.95 0.16
CA LEU A 237 14.20 11.35 -0.02
C LEU A 237 13.14 12.44 -0.09
N ILE A 238 12.71 12.75 -1.30
CA ILE A 238 11.76 13.80 -1.64
C ILE A 238 10.38 13.16 -1.79
N ILE A 239 9.52 13.34 -0.79
CA ILE A 239 8.15 12.81 -0.79
C ILE A 239 7.20 13.84 -1.39
N LEU A 240 6.43 13.43 -2.40
CA LEU A 240 5.43 14.25 -3.09
C LEU A 240 4.00 13.98 -2.58
N ASP A 241 3.13 14.94 -2.82
CA ASP A 241 1.68 14.79 -2.88
C ASP A 241 1.23 14.95 -4.34
N THR A 242 0.58 13.93 -4.90
CA THR A 242 -0.01 13.99 -6.24
C THR A 242 -1.51 13.70 -6.19
N ARG A 243 -2.19 14.10 -5.12
CA ARG A 243 -3.62 13.86 -4.90
C ARG A 243 -4.37 15.10 -4.42
N TYR A 244 -4.27 15.48 -3.16
CA TYR A 244 -5.32 16.33 -2.58
C TYR A 244 -5.02 17.80 -2.57
N TYR A 245 -3.73 18.14 -2.50
CA TYR A 245 -3.37 19.50 -2.18
C TYR A 245 -3.78 20.46 -3.29
N ASP A 246 -3.32 20.21 -4.51
CA ASP A 246 -3.57 21.11 -5.64
C ASP A 246 -3.67 20.40 -6.99
N ARG A 247 -3.87 19.07 -6.99
CA ARG A 247 -4.08 18.30 -8.21
C ARG A 247 -5.38 18.74 -8.90
N SER A 248 -5.26 19.01 -10.19
CA SER A 248 -6.39 19.28 -11.08
C SER A 248 -7.22 18.01 -11.29
N ILE A 249 -8.43 18.14 -11.85
CA ILE A 249 -9.33 17.03 -12.16
C ILE A 249 -8.61 15.77 -12.68
N ALA A 250 -9.00 14.62 -12.18
CA ALA A 250 -8.46 13.31 -12.53
C ALA A 250 -9.55 12.46 -13.22
N ASP A 251 -9.23 11.21 -13.55
CA ASP A 251 -10.13 10.26 -14.20
C ASP A 251 -11.47 10.08 -13.45
N GLY A 252 -12.51 9.81 -14.22
CA GLY A 252 -13.92 9.75 -13.83
C GLY A 252 -14.75 9.32 -15.04
N LYS A 253 -15.96 8.77 -14.83
CA LYS A 253 -16.66 7.99 -15.89
C LYS A 253 -16.87 8.76 -17.19
N GLU A 254 -17.01 10.08 -17.13
CA GLU A 254 -17.23 10.96 -18.28
C GLU A 254 -16.05 11.89 -18.60
N SER A 255 -14.92 11.77 -17.89
CA SER A 255 -13.83 12.76 -17.98
C SER A 255 -12.65 12.36 -18.86
N LYS A 256 -12.49 11.10 -19.26
CA LYS A 256 -11.31 10.62 -20.02
C LYS A 256 -11.02 11.45 -21.28
N ASP A 257 -12.03 11.63 -22.13
CA ASP A 257 -11.89 12.42 -23.36
C ASP A 257 -11.52 13.88 -23.05
N TYR A 258 -12.06 14.43 -21.96
CA TYR A 258 -11.76 15.80 -21.52
C TYR A 258 -10.33 15.92 -20.99
N ILE A 259 -9.87 14.97 -20.17
CA ILE A 259 -8.49 14.91 -19.68
C ILE A 259 -7.51 14.84 -20.86
N ASP A 260 -7.81 14.03 -21.88
CA ASP A 260 -6.96 13.94 -23.06
C ASP A 260 -6.83 15.25 -23.84
N LEU A 261 -7.88 16.09 -23.84
CA LEU A 261 -7.83 17.43 -24.44
C LEU A 261 -6.96 18.42 -23.66
N ILE A 262 -6.90 18.29 -22.32
CA ILE A 262 -6.22 19.25 -21.44
C ILE A 262 -4.89 18.76 -20.86
N ARG A 263 -4.46 17.52 -21.14
CA ARG A 263 -3.24 16.94 -20.54
C ARG A 263 -1.95 17.71 -20.81
N PHE A 264 -1.93 18.54 -21.85
CA PHE A 264 -0.81 19.42 -22.19
C PHE A 264 -0.98 20.87 -21.69
N ASP A 265 -2.14 21.23 -21.15
CA ASP A 265 -2.41 22.56 -20.61
C ASP A 265 -1.46 22.85 -19.43
N ALA A 266 -0.90 24.06 -19.41
CA ALA A 266 -0.04 24.50 -18.33
C ALA A 266 -0.80 24.61 -16.99
N GLY A 267 -2.10 24.93 -17.04
CA GLY A 267 -2.97 25.03 -15.87
C GLY A 267 -3.43 23.69 -15.30
N HIS A 268 -3.36 22.61 -16.10
CA HIS A 268 -3.68 21.26 -15.64
C HIS A 268 -2.48 20.64 -14.92
N SER A 269 -2.51 20.65 -13.60
CA SER A 269 -1.36 20.32 -12.76
C SER A 269 -1.62 19.17 -11.80
N ILE A 270 -0.63 18.30 -11.62
CA ILE A 270 -0.71 17.18 -10.67
C ILE A 270 -0.27 17.57 -9.25
N MET A 271 0.62 18.57 -9.10
CA MET A 271 1.17 19.03 -7.82
C MET A 271 0.75 20.46 -7.46
N GLY A 272 0.26 21.23 -8.43
CA GLY A 272 0.14 22.67 -8.31
C GLY A 272 1.47 23.40 -8.27
N SER A 273 1.41 24.73 -8.40
CA SER A 273 2.61 25.56 -8.55
C SER A 273 3.49 25.60 -7.30
N ARG A 274 2.89 25.56 -6.10
CA ARG A 274 3.62 25.66 -4.83
C ARG A 274 4.57 24.47 -4.63
N GLN A 275 4.05 23.25 -4.78
CA GLN A 275 4.85 22.04 -4.64
C GLN A 275 5.77 21.82 -5.83
N GLU A 276 5.36 22.14 -7.07
CA GLU A 276 6.23 21.99 -8.25
C GLU A 276 7.51 22.83 -8.13
N ASN A 277 7.38 24.12 -7.77
CA ASN A 277 8.55 24.98 -7.56
C ASN A 277 9.43 24.51 -6.39
N TRP A 278 8.80 24.02 -5.31
CA TRP A 278 9.52 23.43 -4.19
C TRP A 278 10.30 22.17 -4.63
N PHE A 279 9.69 21.29 -5.42
CA PHE A 279 10.27 20.05 -5.90
C PHE A 279 11.48 20.29 -6.78
N PHE A 280 11.37 21.19 -7.77
CA PHE A 280 12.48 21.54 -8.65
C PHE A 280 13.65 22.12 -7.86
N ARG A 281 13.36 22.95 -6.85
CA ARG A 281 14.38 23.43 -5.93
C ARG A 281 15.03 22.30 -5.13
N GLN A 282 14.28 21.33 -4.61
CA GLN A 282 14.86 20.19 -3.89
C GLN A 282 15.80 19.35 -4.77
N LEU A 283 15.41 19.09 -6.02
CA LEU A 283 16.27 18.39 -6.98
C LEU A 283 17.59 19.14 -7.23
N SER A 284 17.51 20.44 -7.49
CA SER A 284 18.71 21.28 -7.72
C SER A 284 19.57 21.41 -6.47
N GLU A 285 18.98 21.70 -5.30
CA GLU A 285 19.72 21.79 -4.03
C GLU A 285 20.40 20.47 -3.68
N SER A 286 19.77 19.33 -3.96
CA SER A 286 20.37 18.00 -3.75
C SER A 286 21.57 17.77 -4.69
N GLN A 287 21.47 18.18 -5.95
CA GLN A 287 22.59 18.20 -6.93
C GLN A 287 23.74 19.08 -6.45
N ASP A 288 23.46 20.34 -6.14
CA ASP A 288 24.47 21.33 -5.77
C ASP A 288 25.18 20.94 -4.46
N ARG A 289 24.47 20.26 -3.55
CA ARG A 289 25.02 19.74 -2.30
C ARG A 289 25.94 18.53 -2.50
N GLY A 290 25.92 17.90 -3.66
CA GLY A 290 26.70 16.69 -3.96
C GLY A 290 26.11 15.41 -3.38
N ALA A 291 24.80 15.36 -3.13
CA ALA A 291 24.16 14.10 -2.74
C ALA A 291 24.25 13.09 -3.90
N VAL A 292 24.55 11.81 -3.59
CA VAL A 292 24.68 10.79 -4.65
C VAL A 292 23.32 10.51 -5.30
N TRP A 293 22.28 10.27 -4.53
CA TRP A 293 20.97 9.84 -5.03
C TRP A 293 19.83 10.83 -4.73
N ARG A 294 18.89 10.96 -5.67
CA ARG A 294 17.64 11.70 -5.51
C ARG A 294 16.47 10.73 -5.60
N VAL A 295 15.96 10.30 -4.46
CA VAL A 295 14.84 9.36 -4.38
C VAL A 295 13.55 10.16 -4.26
N VAL A 296 12.66 10.02 -5.23
CA VAL A 296 11.37 10.73 -5.28
C VAL A 296 10.27 9.74 -4.92
N GLY A 297 9.71 9.88 -3.71
CA GLY A 297 8.54 9.13 -3.29
C GLY A 297 7.28 9.75 -3.86
N ASN A 298 6.58 9.02 -4.73
CA ASN A 298 5.44 9.49 -5.50
C ASN A 298 4.40 8.36 -5.61
N GLN A 299 3.13 8.73 -5.79
CA GLN A 299 2.01 7.80 -5.70
C GLN A 299 1.82 7.03 -7.01
N VAL A 300 1.74 7.75 -8.13
CA VAL A 300 1.27 7.25 -9.43
C VAL A 300 2.35 7.30 -10.50
N MET A 301 2.26 6.46 -11.53
CA MET A 301 3.27 6.35 -12.60
C MET A 301 3.67 7.69 -13.24
N PHE A 302 4.97 7.99 -13.23
CA PHE A 302 5.57 9.15 -13.88
C PHE A 302 5.88 8.90 -15.36
N SER A 303 6.43 7.73 -15.69
CA SER A 303 6.92 7.40 -17.02
C SER A 303 5.81 7.43 -18.09
N HIS A 304 6.22 7.66 -19.33
CA HIS A 304 5.30 7.62 -20.47
C HIS A 304 4.75 6.21 -20.67
N ARG A 305 3.42 6.07 -20.65
CA ARG A 305 2.74 4.78 -20.80
C ARG A 305 1.53 4.90 -21.70
N ILE A 306 1.55 4.13 -22.77
CA ILE A 306 0.42 3.84 -23.63
C ILE A 306 -0.32 2.63 -23.03
N GLU A 307 -1.59 2.83 -22.68
CA GLU A 307 -2.40 1.85 -21.95
C GLU A 307 -2.94 0.74 -22.86
N ASP A 308 -3.24 1.04 -24.12
CA ASP A 308 -3.80 0.07 -25.07
C ASP A 308 -3.35 0.28 -26.52
N ALA A 309 -3.78 -0.62 -27.41
CA ALA A 309 -3.42 -0.61 -28.82
C ALA A 309 -3.96 0.60 -29.61
N SER A 310 -4.93 1.35 -29.07
CA SER A 310 -5.45 2.57 -29.69
C SER A 310 -4.56 3.79 -29.46
N GLY A 311 -3.58 3.68 -28.57
CA GLY A 311 -2.76 4.81 -28.14
C GLY A 311 -3.32 5.55 -26.93
N GLN A 312 -4.33 4.99 -26.25
CA GLN A 312 -4.96 5.59 -25.07
C GLN A 312 -3.94 5.80 -23.96
N MET A 313 -4.08 6.90 -23.24
CA MET A 313 -3.29 7.23 -22.06
C MET A 313 -4.15 7.07 -20.81
N ALA A 314 -3.53 6.73 -19.68
CA ALA A 314 -4.22 6.67 -18.40
C ALA A 314 -4.64 8.07 -17.93
N GLY A 315 -5.85 8.16 -17.37
CA GLY A 315 -6.46 9.42 -16.90
C GLY A 315 -6.06 9.84 -15.48
N ASP A 316 -5.38 8.96 -14.74
CA ASP A 316 -5.14 9.15 -13.29
C ASP A 316 -3.65 9.19 -12.90
N ASP A 317 -2.73 8.99 -13.85
CA ASP A 317 -1.28 9.06 -13.64
C ASP A 317 -0.66 10.31 -14.31
N TRP A 318 0.67 10.43 -14.34
CA TRP A 318 1.33 11.58 -14.94
C TRP A 318 1.13 11.73 -16.45
N ASN A 319 0.54 10.74 -17.16
CA ASN A 319 0.12 10.91 -18.54
C ASN A 319 -1.03 11.92 -18.67
N ALA A 320 -1.98 11.88 -17.74
CA ALA A 320 -3.06 12.87 -17.64
C ALA A 320 -2.53 14.29 -17.39
N TYR A 321 -1.35 14.40 -16.78
CA TYR A 321 -0.71 15.69 -16.46
C TYR A 321 0.59 15.89 -17.24
N THR A 322 0.59 15.55 -18.52
CA THR A 322 1.78 15.61 -19.39
C THR A 322 2.46 16.99 -19.40
N GLY A 323 1.71 18.09 -19.25
CA GLY A 323 2.27 19.42 -19.05
C GLY A 323 3.19 19.51 -17.83
N SER A 324 2.76 18.96 -16.69
CA SER A 324 3.55 18.89 -15.45
C SER A 324 4.75 17.95 -15.59
N ARG A 325 4.55 16.76 -16.16
CA ARG A 325 5.65 15.82 -16.45
C ARG A 325 6.73 16.45 -17.32
N ASN A 326 6.33 17.15 -18.37
CA ASN A 326 7.25 17.83 -19.28
C ASN A 326 8.07 18.92 -18.56
N ARG A 327 7.48 19.69 -17.64
CA ARG A 327 8.21 20.68 -16.86
C ARG A 327 9.22 20.03 -15.90
N THR A 328 8.84 18.92 -15.25
CA THR A 328 9.74 18.13 -14.41
C THR A 328 10.93 17.59 -15.20
N LEU A 329 10.67 16.91 -16.32
CA LEU A 329 11.72 16.39 -17.19
C LEU A 329 12.58 17.51 -17.75
N LYS A 330 11.98 18.62 -18.19
CA LYS A 330 12.73 19.80 -18.65
C LYS A 330 13.71 20.29 -17.60
N HIS A 331 13.27 20.42 -16.34
CA HIS A 331 14.15 20.85 -15.26
C HIS A 331 15.31 19.88 -15.05
N ILE A 332 15.03 18.57 -15.00
CA ILE A 332 16.05 17.52 -14.82
C ILE A 332 17.06 17.53 -15.98
N TYR A 333 16.60 17.53 -17.22
CA TYR A 333 17.47 17.53 -18.41
C TYR A 333 18.26 18.83 -18.57
N ASP A 334 17.66 20.00 -18.39
CA ASP A 334 18.35 21.29 -18.59
C ASP A 334 19.40 21.57 -17.51
N LYS A 335 19.22 20.97 -16.33
CA LYS A 335 20.16 21.09 -15.20
C LYS A 335 21.09 19.90 -15.06
N GLU A 336 21.01 18.93 -15.98
CA GLU A 336 21.81 17.70 -15.98
C GLU A 336 21.77 16.98 -14.63
N ILE A 337 20.59 16.97 -13.99
CA ILE A 337 20.39 16.35 -12.68
C ILE A 337 20.42 14.83 -12.87
N ASN A 338 21.38 14.17 -12.24
CA ASN A 338 21.60 12.73 -12.39
C ASN A 338 21.07 11.94 -11.19
N ASN A 339 21.15 10.61 -11.26
CA ASN A 339 20.88 9.68 -10.16
C ASN A 339 19.47 9.80 -9.58
N ASN A 340 18.48 10.05 -10.43
CA ASN A 340 17.09 10.15 -10.04
C ASN A 340 16.46 8.75 -9.93
N ILE A 341 15.78 8.49 -8.82
CA ILE A 341 15.06 7.25 -8.56
C ILE A 341 13.63 7.64 -8.20
N PHE A 342 12.69 7.47 -9.12
CA PHE A 342 11.28 7.71 -8.86
C PHE A 342 10.65 6.43 -8.34
N LEU A 343 9.89 6.52 -7.26
CA LEU A 343 9.12 5.42 -6.70
C LEU A 343 7.64 5.64 -7.02
N ALA A 344 6.92 4.55 -7.27
CA ALA A 344 5.48 4.56 -7.51
C ALA A 344 4.77 3.37 -6.86
N GLY A 345 3.47 3.54 -6.63
CA GLY A 345 2.50 2.53 -6.21
C GLY A 345 1.28 2.56 -7.13
N ASP A 346 0.08 2.61 -6.55
CA ASP A 346 -1.24 2.74 -7.20
C ASP A 346 -1.65 1.56 -8.12
N SER A 347 -0.83 1.21 -9.11
CA SER A 347 -1.24 0.36 -10.24
C SER A 347 -1.50 -1.11 -9.89
N HIS A 348 -1.13 -1.52 -8.67
CA HIS A 348 -1.09 -2.90 -8.17
C HIS A 348 -0.16 -3.83 -8.97
N GLN A 349 0.80 -3.26 -9.68
CA GLN A 349 1.74 -3.98 -10.54
C GLN A 349 3.17 -3.63 -10.20
N ASN A 350 4.08 -4.57 -10.36
CA ASN A 350 5.50 -4.26 -10.41
C ASN A 350 5.83 -3.81 -11.81
N TRP A 351 6.58 -2.72 -11.92
CA TRP A 351 7.17 -2.32 -13.18
C TRP A 351 8.38 -1.44 -12.93
N VAL A 352 9.25 -1.43 -13.93
CA VAL A 352 10.52 -0.73 -13.90
C VAL A 352 10.70 -0.03 -15.24
N ALA A 353 11.01 1.25 -15.19
CA ALA A 353 11.18 2.09 -16.38
C ALA A 353 12.47 2.88 -16.32
N ASP A 354 13.05 3.17 -17.48
CA ASP A 354 14.04 4.23 -17.60
C ASP A 354 13.30 5.59 -17.70
N LEU A 355 13.77 6.60 -16.96
CA LEU A 355 13.17 7.93 -16.96
C LEU A 355 13.63 8.72 -18.18
N THR A 356 12.73 8.94 -19.14
CA THR A 356 13.05 9.57 -20.41
C THR A 356 12.04 10.65 -20.80
N TRP A 357 12.48 11.64 -21.58
CA TRP A 357 11.60 12.61 -22.20
C TRP A 357 11.23 12.20 -23.63
N THR A 358 10.36 11.19 -23.71
CA THR A 358 9.91 10.57 -24.96
C THR A 358 9.48 11.61 -26.01
N GLY A 359 10.06 11.51 -27.20
CA GLY A 359 9.79 12.42 -28.32
C GLY A 359 10.42 13.82 -28.20
N LYS A 360 11.18 14.11 -27.13
CA LYS A 360 11.88 15.39 -26.93
C LYS A 360 13.38 15.23 -26.77
N LYS A 361 13.84 14.14 -26.16
CA LYS A 361 15.25 13.79 -26.03
C LYS A 361 15.50 12.41 -26.66
N PRO A 362 16.67 12.20 -27.29
CA PRO A 362 17.05 10.87 -27.76
C PRO A 362 17.07 9.88 -26.60
N TYR A 363 16.55 8.69 -26.85
CA TYR A 363 16.61 7.56 -25.94
C TYR A 363 16.72 6.31 -26.79
N ASP A 364 17.65 5.43 -26.45
CA ASP A 364 17.80 4.14 -27.09
C ASP A 364 17.62 3.02 -26.05
N PRO A 365 16.48 2.31 -26.07
CA PRO A 365 16.21 1.22 -25.12
C PRO A 365 17.11 0.00 -25.33
N ASP A 366 17.72 -0.15 -26.52
CA ASP A 366 18.54 -1.29 -26.90
C ASP A 366 20.04 -1.01 -26.68
N SER A 367 20.45 0.26 -26.60
CA SER A 367 21.83 0.70 -26.28
C SER A 367 22.30 0.42 -24.86
N GLY A 368 21.38 0.04 -23.97
CA GLY A 368 21.66 -0.11 -22.54
C GLY A 368 21.01 0.94 -21.64
N GLY A 369 20.29 1.92 -22.22
CA GLY A 369 19.57 2.96 -21.48
C GLY A 369 20.06 4.40 -21.73
N ASP A 370 20.88 4.61 -22.77
CA ASP A 370 21.44 5.93 -23.09
C ASP A 370 20.34 6.98 -23.32
N GLY A 371 20.53 8.16 -22.73
CA GLY A 371 19.57 9.25 -22.76
C GLY A 371 18.57 9.26 -21.60
N SER A 372 18.57 8.23 -20.76
CA SER A 372 17.84 8.23 -19.48
C SER A 372 18.42 9.23 -18.48
N VAL A 373 17.56 9.78 -17.62
CA VAL A 373 17.93 10.65 -16.49
C VAL A 373 17.70 9.99 -15.13
N GLY A 374 17.34 8.71 -15.11
CA GLY A 374 17.15 7.94 -13.90
C GLY A 374 16.29 6.71 -14.12
N VAL A 375 15.74 6.17 -13.04
CA VAL A 375 14.89 4.99 -13.10
C VAL A 375 13.61 5.23 -12.33
N GLU A 376 12.53 4.61 -12.77
CA GLU A 376 11.29 4.51 -12.02
C GLU A 376 11.07 3.07 -11.57
N LEU A 377 10.77 2.90 -10.29
CA LEU A 377 10.57 1.62 -9.64
C LEU A 377 9.20 1.60 -8.97
N ALA A 378 8.33 0.71 -9.43
CA ALA A 378 7.00 0.57 -8.85
C ALA A 378 6.82 -0.74 -8.11
N GLY A 379 6.27 -0.65 -6.91
CA GLY A 379 5.85 -1.80 -6.13
C GLY A 379 4.41 -2.17 -6.46
N THR A 380 4.14 -3.47 -6.59
CA THR A 380 2.79 -4.02 -6.55
C THR A 380 2.12 -3.80 -5.18
N ALA A 381 0.82 -4.09 -5.09
CA ALA A 381 0.07 -3.95 -3.85
C ALA A 381 0.48 -5.00 -2.80
N VAL A 382 0.32 -4.64 -1.52
CA VAL A 382 0.48 -5.57 -0.38
C VAL A 382 -0.52 -6.73 -0.47
N SER A 383 -1.77 -6.44 -0.81
CA SER A 383 -2.83 -7.46 -0.89
C SER A 383 -3.94 -7.20 -1.92
N SER A 384 -4.07 -5.98 -2.46
CA SER A 384 -5.06 -5.62 -3.48
C SER A 384 -4.86 -6.41 -4.78
N GLY A 385 -5.93 -6.85 -5.43
CA GLY A 385 -5.86 -7.83 -6.54
C GLY A 385 -5.09 -7.39 -7.78
N SER A 386 -4.64 -8.38 -8.56
CA SER A 386 -4.08 -8.18 -9.91
C SER A 386 -5.16 -7.81 -10.91
N ARG A 387 -4.74 -7.18 -12.01
CA ARG A 387 -5.60 -6.96 -13.18
C ARG A 387 -5.76 -8.24 -14.01
N SER A 388 -4.75 -9.11 -13.97
CA SER A 388 -4.68 -10.35 -14.73
C SER A 388 -5.06 -11.59 -13.91
N GLY A 389 -5.60 -12.60 -14.62
CA GLY A 389 -5.99 -13.89 -14.07
C GLY A 389 -4.80 -14.81 -13.77
N PRO A 390 -4.75 -16.06 -14.28
CA PRO A 390 -3.62 -16.97 -14.05
C PRO A 390 -2.25 -16.37 -14.44
N LEU A 391 -1.17 -16.94 -13.89
CA LEU A 391 0.22 -16.48 -14.12
C LEU A 391 0.56 -16.34 -15.61
N THR A 392 0.23 -17.33 -16.43
CA THR A 392 0.50 -17.32 -17.87
C THR A 392 -0.19 -16.18 -18.62
N SER A 393 -1.41 -15.83 -18.21
CA SER A 393 -2.12 -14.66 -18.75
C SER A 393 -1.46 -13.36 -18.31
N SER A 394 -0.98 -13.31 -17.06
CA SER A 394 -0.26 -12.16 -16.51
C SER A 394 1.05 -11.92 -17.26
N ASP A 395 1.87 -12.95 -17.50
CA ASP A 395 3.13 -12.83 -18.27
C ASP A 395 2.88 -12.40 -19.72
N SER A 396 1.79 -12.89 -20.33
CA SER A 396 1.40 -12.50 -21.68
C SER A 396 1.03 -11.02 -21.75
N GLY A 397 0.22 -10.53 -20.80
CA GLY A 397 -0.11 -9.11 -20.67
C GLY A 397 1.11 -8.24 -20.39
N SER A 398 2.01 -8.71 -19.52
CA SER A 398 3.30 -8.07 -19.20
C SER A 398 4.12 -7.85 -20.46
N ARG A 399 4.23 -8.86 -21.32
CA ARG A 399 4.95 -8.78 -22.59
C ARG A 399 4.35 -7.75 -23.54
N THR A 400 3.02 -7.75 -23.69
CA THR A 400 2.33 -6.74 -24.50
C THR A 400 2.60 -5.33 -24.00
N GLU A 401 2.64 -5.13 -22.68
CA GLU A 401 2.91 -3.83 -22.06
C GLU A 401 4.32 -3.33 -22.36
N LEU A 402 5.32 -4.20 -22.27
CA LEU A 402 6.72 -3.92 -22.61
C LEU A 402 6.94 -3.65 -24.11
N GLU A 403 6.27 -4.40 -24.98
CA GLU A 403 6.34 -4.21 -26.43
C GLU A 403 5.73 -2.86 -26.84
N ARG A 404 4.65 -2.44 -26.16
CA ARG A 404 4.00 -1.15 -26.43
C ARG A 404 4.80 0.03 -25.89
N ASN A 405 5.50 -0.15 -24.76
CA ASN A 405 6.17 0.93 -24.04
C ASN A 405 7.68 0.70 -23.98
N SER A 406 8.41 1.39 -24.86
CA SER A 406 9.87 1.23 -24.99
C SER A 406 10.66 1.57 -23.72
N VAL A 407 10.11 2.44 -22.86
CA VAL A 407 10.74 2.84 -21.59
C VAL A 407 10.72 1.74 -20.53
N PHE A 408 9.78 0.79 -20.61
CA PHE A 408 9.67 -0.30 -19.65
C PHE A 408 10.75 -1.35 -19.87
N GLN A 409 11.30 -1.80 -18.75
CA GLN A 409 12.44 -2.70 -18.66
C GLN A 409 12.03 -4.03 -18.03
N TRP A 410 11.12 -3.99 -17.05
CA TRP A 410 10.48 -5.16 -16.45
C TRP A 410 9.05 -4.80 -16.05
N GLN A 411 8.11 -5.75 -16.17
CA GLN A 411 6.72 -5.63 -15.73
C GLN A 411 6.28 -6.98 -15.17
N ASP A 412 5.61 -6.98 -14.02
CA ASP A 412 4.95 -8.13 -13.42
C ASP A 412 3.60 -7.73 -12.79
N ASP A 413 2.52 -8.37 -13.21
CA ASP A 413 1.16 -8.17 -12.67
C ASP A 413 0.69 -9.35 -11.81
N TYR A 414 1.51 -10.37 -11.57
CA TYR A 414 0.98 -11.57 -10.94
C TYR A 414 0.95 -11.48 -9.42
N TYR A 415 2.06 -11.13 -8.79
CA TYR A 415 2.21 -11.31 -7.35
C TYR A 415 2.00 -10.05 -6.48
N ARG A 416 1.64 -10.20 -5.19
CA ARG A 416 1.33 -9.10 -4.21
C ARG A 416 2.35 -8.98 -3.07
N ARG A 417 3.08 -7.86 -2.96
CA ARG A 417 4.44 -7.85 -2.41
C ARG A 417 4.97 -6.45 -2.01
N TYR A 418 6.29 -6.37 -1.85
CA TYR A 418 7.12 -5.20 -1.54
C TYR A 418 8.50 -5.36 -2.22
N PHE A 419 9.30 -4.30 -2.24
CA PHE A 419 10.71 -4.38 -2.63
C PHE A 419 11.59 -3.63 -1.63
N ILE A 420 12.88 -3.96 -1.60
CA ILE A 420 13.87 -3.31 -0.75
C ILE A 420 14.85 -2.56 -1.64
N LEU A 421 15.03 -1.27 -1.35
CA LEU A 421 15.98 -0.40 -2.00
C LEU A 421 17.19 -0.20 -1.09
N HIS A 422 18.35 -0.69 -1.50
CA HIS A 422 19.61 -0.42 -0.83
C HIS A 422 20.39 0.65 -1.59
N LEU A 423 20.86 1.66 -0.86
CA LEU A 423 21.62 2.76 -1.41
C LEU A 423 22.96 2.83 -0.69
N ASN A 424 24.04 2.96 -1.45
CA ASN A 424 25.34 3.40 -0.95
C ASN A 424 25.99 4.33 -2.00
N HIS A 425 27.16 4.88 -1.70
CA HIS A 425 27.83 5.82 -2.61
C HIS A 425 28.31 5.19 -3.93
N GLU A 426 28.36 3.86 -4.02
CA GLU A 426 28.86 3.12 -5.19
C GLU A 426 27.74 2.59 -6.09
N LYS A 427 26.56 2.29 -5.54
CA LYS A 427 25.42 1.73 -6.28
C LYS A 427 24.10 1.82 -5.50
N MET A 428 23.03 1.75 -6.28
CA MET A 428 21.69 1.41 -5.84
C MET A 428 21.39 -0.03 -6.23
N THR A 429 20.74 -0.80 -5.34
CA THR A 429 20.13 -2.09 -5.69
C THR A 429 18.67 -2.16 -5.26
N ALA A 430 17.78 -2.58 -6.15
CA ALA A 430 16.36 -2.82 -5.88
C ALA A 430 16.06 -4.31 -5.95
N GLN A 431 15.64 -4.89 -4.82
CA GLN A 431 15.31 -6.30 -4.69
C GLN A 431 13.81 -6.49 -4.53
N PHE A 432 13.18 -7.09 -5.54
CA PHE A 432 11.75 -7.35 -5.56
C PHE A 432 11.46 -8.72 -4.97
N PHE A 433 10.55 -8.75 -4.00
CA PHE A 433 10.04 -9.95 -3.34
C PHE A 433 8.53 -9.95 -3.47
N GLY A 434 7.79 -10.75 -2.65
CA GLY A 434 7.75 -12.18 -2.87
C GLY A 434 6.55 -13.04 -2.37
N SER A 435 5.40 -12.56 -1.89
CA SER A 435 4.32 -13.46 -1.46
C SER A 435 3.71 -14.35 -2.58
N PRO A 436 3.72 -15.69 -2.42
CA PRO A 436 3.16 -16.63 -3.39
C PRO A 436 1.66 -16.92 -3.17
N SER A 437 1.07 -16.42 -2.09
CA SER A 437 -0.38 -16.33 -1.91
C SER A 437 -0.71 -15.32 -0.82
N VAL A 438 -1.75 -14.53 -1.03
CA VAL A 438 -2.34 -13.67 0.01
C VAL A 438 -3.65 -14.25 0.55
N ALA A 439 -4.06 -15.44 0.09
CA ALA A 439 -5.29 -16.08 0.58
C ALA A 439 -5.15 -16.62 2.01
N THR A 440 -3.92 -16.93 2.45
CA THR A 440 -3.61 -17.42 3.79
C THR A 440 -2.43 -16.67 4.39
N ARG A 441 -2.37 -16.60 5.72
CA ARG A 441 -1.20 -16.08 6.42
C ARG A 441 0.00 -17.00 6.22
N ASN A 442 1.13 -16.45 5.81
CA ASN A 442 2.37 -17.20 5.64
C ASN A 442 3.61 -16.29 5.61
N ALA A 443 4.78 -16.90 5.81
CA ALA A 443 6.09 -16.24 5.78
C ALA A 443 6.88 -16.54 4.50
N TRP A 444 6.20 -16.90 3.41
CA TRP A 444 6.84 -17.31 2.15
C TRP A 444 7.13 -16.10 1.29
N ASP A 445 8.36 -16.03 0.79
CA ASP A 445 8.86 -14.90 0.01
C ASP A 445 9.74 -15.38 -1.16
N LEU A 446 9.26 -15.12 -2.38
CA LEU A 446 9.87 -15.51 -3.64
C LEU A 446 10.64 -14.31 -4.23
N PRO A 447 11.95 -14.40 -4.42
CA PRO A 447 12.71 -13.36 -5.11
C PRO A 447 12.26 -13.26 -6.57
N LEU A 448 11.99 -12.04 -7.04
CA LEU A 448 11.49 -11.81 -8.40
C LEU A 448 12.53 -11.24 -9.35
N ALA A 449 13.18 -10.16 -8.91
CA ALA A 449 14.15 -9.42 -9.67
C ALA A 449 15.12 -8.73 -8.72
N ASN A 450 16.39 -8.64 -9.12
CA ASN A 450 17.41 -7.87 -8.43
C ASN A 450 18.07 -6.94 -9.44
N LEU A 451 17.89 -5.64 -9.27
CA LEU A 451 18.27 -4.64 -10.25
C LEU A 451 19.31 -3.69 -9.64
N THR A 452 20.32 -3.33 -10.40
CA THR A 452 21.41 -2.46 -9.96
C THR A 452 21.43 -1.19 -10.80
N MET A 453 21.77 -0.04 -10.20
CA MET A 453 22.16 1.17 -10.92
C MET A 453 23.44 1.73 -10.30
N PHE A 454 24.37 2.18 -11.15
CA PHE A 454 25.59 2.87 -10.70
C PHE A 454 25.41 4.40 -10.76
N PRO A 455 26.06 5.16 -9.87
CA PRO A 455 26.04 6.62 -9.93
C PRO A 455 26.57 7.14 -11.27
N GLY A 456 25.93 8.17 -11.80
CA GLY A 456 26.28 8.86 -13.03
C GLY A 456 25.73 8.22 -14.31
N VAL A 457 25.31 6.95 -14.28
CA VAL A 457 24.83 6.27 -15.50
C VAL A 457 23.35 6.52 -15.81
N ASN A 458 22.53 6.83 -14.79
CA ASN A 458 21.10 7.17 -14.94
C ASN A 458 20.19 6.08 -15.54
N HIS A 459 20.64 4.84 -15.60
CA HIS A 459 19.85 3.67 -16.02
C HIS A 459 20.31 2.43 -15.26
N LEU A 460 19.50 1.37 -15.26
CA LEU A 460 19.92 0.10 -14.63
C LEU A 460 21.09 -0.56 -15.36
N GLU A 461 21.85 -1.37 -14.65
CA GLU A 461 22.86 -2.26 -15.22
C GLU A 461 22.21 -3.28 -16.17
N ARG A 462 22.83 -3.50 -17.32
CA ARG A 462 22.40 -4.47 -18.33
C ARG A 462 23.44 -5.60 -18.47
N PRO A 463 23.04 -6.87 -18.63
CA PRO A 463 21.67 -7.36 -18.72
C PRO A 463 20.91 -7.21 -17.39
N LEU A 464 19.65 -6.79 -17.46
CA LEU A 464 18.78 -6.58 -16.28
C LEU A 464 18.67 -7.86 -15.46
N ALA A 465 18.88 -7.78 -14.15
CA ALA A 465 18.81 -8.93 -13.25
C ALA A 465 19.67 -10.13 -13.68
N GLY A 466 20.77 -9.91 -14.42
CA GLY A 466 21.58 -10.99 -14.98
C GLY A 466 20.93 -11.72 -16.17
N GLY A 467 19.87 -11.14 -16.75
CA GLY A 467 19.15 -11.63 -17.92
C GLY A 467 17.93 -12.51 -17.61
N ILE A 468 17.64 -12.78 -16.33
CA ILE A 468 16.58 -13.69 -15.91
C ILE A 468 15.75 -13.07 -14.78
N VAL A 469 14.42 -13.14 -14.92
CA VAL A 469 13.47 -12.83 -13.84
C VAL A 469 12.51 -13.98 -13.62
N GLU A 470 11.86 -13.96 -12.46
CA GLU A 470 10.94 -15.01 -12.04
C GLU A 470 9.57 -14.94 -12.74
N THR A 471 9.03 -13.73 -12.95
CA THR A 471 7.70 -13.53 -13.57
C THR A 471 7.63 -12.30 -14.46
N GLY A 472 6.53 -12.24 -15.22
CA GLY A 472 6.12 -11.09 -16.00
C GLY A 472 6.77 -11.08 -17.37
N ALA A 473 7.48 -10.01 -17.69
CA ALA A 473 8.30 -9.92 -18.90
C ALA A 473 9.50 -8.99 -18.68
N LEU A 474 10.63 -9.29 -19.32
CA LEU A 474 11.90 -8.59 -19.15
C LEU A 474 12.46 -8.17 -20.52
N ARG A 475 12.83 -6.90 -20.67
CA ARG A 475 13.47 -6.40 -21.90
C ARG A 475 14.86 -7.00 -22.03
N GLY A 476 15.12 -7.66 -23.17
CA GLY A 476 16.43 -8.25 -23.46
C GLY A 476 16.82 -9.45 -22.60
N GLY A 477 15.85 -10.12 -21.97
CA GLY A 477 16.09 -11.31 -21.16
C GLY A 477 14.92 -12.29 -21.16
N GLU A 478 14.94 -13.25 -20.22
CA GLU A 478 13.97 -14.34 -20.16
C GLU A 478 13.26 -14.43 -18.79
N VAL A 479 12.07 -15.02 -18.82
CA VAL A 479 11.28 -15.34 -17.63
C VAL A 479 11.47 -16.82 -17.34
N LYS A 480 11.90 -17.15 -16.12
CA LYS A 480 12.12 -18.53 -15.70
C LYS A 480 11.53 -18.75 -14.32
N HIS A 481 10.30 -19.27 -14.30
CA HIS A 481 9.60 -19.56 -13.08
C HIS A 481 10.32 -20.61 -12.21
N THR A 482 10.30 -20.37 -10.91
CA THR A 482 10.71 -21.24 -9.83
C THR A 482 9.63 -21.28 -8.75
N ASN A 483 9.51 -22.42 -8.10
CA ASN A 483 8.70 -22.56 -6.89
C ASN A 483 9.58 -22.54 -5.62
N LEU A 484 10.88 -22.30 -5.79
CA LEU A 484 11.84 -22.21 -4.69
C LEU A 484 11.62 -20.91 -3.91
N THR A 485 10.94 -21.03 -2.78
CA THR A 485 10.48 -19.92 -1.97
C THR A 485 11.21 -19.89 -0.63
N PHE A 486 11.56 -18.70 -0.16
CA PHE A 486 12.25 -18.51 1.11
C PHE A 486 11.25 -18.31 2.24
N ASN A 487 11.42 -19.03 3.35
CA ASN A 487 10.69 -18.75 4.58
C ASN A 487 11.43 -17.68 5.39
N THR A 488 10.83 -16.51 5.55
CA THR A 488 11.48 -15.40 6.25
C THR A 488 11.57 -15.60 7.77
N GLU A 489 10.70 -16.42 8.37
CA GLU A 489 10.75 -16.74 9.80
C GLU A 489 11.82 -17.79 10.13
N THR A 490 11.93 -18.83 9.31
CA THR A 490 12.84 -19.97 9.59
C THR A 490 14.18 -19.89 8.87
N ASN A 491 14.33 -18.97 7.91
CA ASN A 491 15.46 -18.87 6.99
C ASN A 491 15.71 -20.12 6.13
N GLU A 492 14.64 -20.87 5.83
CA GLU A 492 14.72 -22.09 5.02
C GLU A 492 14.18 -21.88 3.60
N TRP A 493 14.85 -22.45 2.61
CA TRP A 493 14.34 -22.53 1.25
C TRP A 493 13.52 -23.81 1.05
N LYS A 494 12.31 -23.68 0.49
CA LYS A 494 11.47 -24.82 0.15
C LYS A 494 10.79 -24.63 -1.19
N VAL A 495 10.55 -25.74 -1.88
CA VAL A 495 9.69 -25.77 -3.05
C VAL A 495 8.24 -25.71 -2.58
N ILE A 496 7.57 -24.59 -2.83
CA ILE A 496 6.16 -24.41 -2.47
C ILE A 496 5.35 -24.16 -3.74
N GLY A 497 4.46 -25.10 -4.07
CA GLY A 497 3.45 -24.90 -5.10
C GLY A 497 2.20 -24.26 -4.50
N PHE A 498 1.69 -23.20 -5.13
CA PHE A 498 0.38 -22.65 -4.81
C PHE A 498 -0.53 -22.84 -6.02
N GLU A 499 -1.58 -23.64 -5.88
CA GLU A 499 -2.51 -23.93 -6.97
C GLU A 499 -3.42 -22.74 -7.29
N LYS A 500 -3.66 -21.85 -6.31
CA LYS A 500 -4.36 -20.59 -6.47
C LYS A 500 -3.72 -19.51 -5.61
N MET A 501 -3.28 -18.45 -6.27
CA MET A 501 -2.75 -17.24 -5.63
C MET A 501 -3.82 -16.35 -5.00
N TYR A 502 -5.07 -16.50 -5.45
CA TYR A 502 -6.21 -15.66 -5.09
C TYR A 502 -7.43 -16.50 -4.72
N LEU A 503 -8.34 -15.90 -3.91
CA LEU A 503 -9.68 -16.43 -3.66
C LEU A 503 -10.55 -16.35 -4.91
#